data_AF-A0A4Y2AB43-F1
#
_entry.id   AF-A0A4Y2AB43-F1
#
_cell.length_a   1.000
_cell.length_b   1.000
_cell.length_c   1.000
_cell.angle_alpha   90.00
_cell.angle_beta   90.00
_cell.angle_gamma   90.00
#
_symmetry.space_group_name_H-M   'P 1'
#
loop_
_entity.id
_entity.type
_entity.pdbx_description
1 polymer ?
#
loop_
_entity_poly.entity_id
_entity_poly.type
_entity_poly.pdbx_seq_one_letter_code
_entity_poly.pdbx_strand_id
1 'polypeptide(L)'
;MKSEFRGTSGQSEVLNANEQVNDSSKSDKRQADNNVTICFDNIKSLSLVDSEQEFAETDLPSTHSTDNEIETDANIYHSNEDIKQTVEETSPFTKTEQPISHMKTCFYQQKCTSYKAAILFKVLKSTTNQLLDLKQSFDNMTVIEGITPEQQNVIDELKRRTINAVSPKMLEDELLFYRFAKARDFDLADAEAMIRKSKIFREELKIDKLLTDYKPPANLVKYVPTQLLCFDKEGCAVRYVDGGRVDAKGLWNLAKKQDLLKYFAYRIEQDAEKIFKNSAKPKKAFYLPIFNMEELAYSTVTHMKTLQYCLYFLKCYVDNFPERLKCAVVINAPFYFLWAFSVFKQVLPATIIQKIRIFGRDGWKECLQEFIDADDLPAFLGGNRTDPNGNPQCKTFVKWGEPIPKRCYMRTERKQLASVSDSEKVSIMPFSKEEISFEVNEENSELEWEFETKNRDIDFSMYFKEAALEESQPLELIPKQRVDTCYETEKGLFKCEKIGTYTIVFDNSYSWVYTKELYYRASVKSPNGNDQWI
;
A
#
# COMPACT_ATOMS: atom_id res chain seq x y z
N MET A 1 -10.97 27.00 73.14
CA MET A 1 -11.53 28.27 72.59
C MET A 1 -12.10 27.86 71.23
N LYS A 2 -13.41 27.92 70.93
CA LYS A 2 -14.36 29.06 70.95
C LYS A 2 -13.81 30.25 70.14
N SER A 3 -14.50 30.85 69.16
CA SER A 3 -15.95 30.88 68.82
C SER A 3 -16.18 30.62 67.29
N GLU A 4 -17.36 30.33 66.71
CA GLU A 4 -18.77 30.83 66.84
C GLU A 4 -18.86 32.31 66.35
N PHE A 5 -19.65 32.82 65.37
CA PHE A 5 -20.82 32.43 64.51
C PHE A 5 -20.53 32.79 63.01
N ARG A 6 -21.25 32.48 61.89
CA ARG A 6 -22.57 31.89 61.51
C ARG A 6 -23.69 32.88 61.03
N GLY A 7 -23.90 33.04 59.70
CA GLY A 7 -25.04 33.76 59.05
C GLY A 7 -25.05 33.68 57.49
N THR A 8 -26.11 33.20 56.82
CA THR A 8 -27.30 33.93 56.25
C THR A 8 -26.98 34.85 55.06
N SER A 9 -27.21 34.50 53.77
CA SER A 9 -28.47 34.22 53.03
C SER A 9 -29.17 35.46 52.43
N GLY A 10 -29.34 35.50 51.11
CA GLY A 10 -30.18 36.49 50.41
C GLY A 10 -30.15 36.36 48.88
N GLN A 11 -31.33 36.28 48.25
CA GLN A 11 -31.52 36.43 46.79
C GLN A 11 -32.17 37.79 46.50
N SER A 12 -31.80 38.46 45.41
CA SER A 12 -32.73 39.29 44.62
C SER A 12 -32.12 39.65 43.27
N GLU A 13 -32.94 39.61 42.21
CA GLU A 13 -32.58 40.04 40.85
C GLU A 13 -32.68 41.56 40.69
N VAL A 14 -31.94 42.15 39.73
CA VAL A 14 -32.36 43.36 39.01
C VAL A 14 -31.96 43.23 37.53
N LEU A 15 -32.81 43.71 36.62
CA LEU A 15 -32.69 43.58 35.17
C LEU A 15 -31.93 44.73 34.49
N ASN A 16 -31.62 44.52 33.19
CA ASN A 16 -31.62 45.53 32.10
C ASN A 16 -30.50 46.60 32.07
N ALA A 17 -30.12 47.19 30.92
CA ALA A 17 -30.48 46.92 29.50
C ALA A 17 -29.39 47.47 28.52
N ASN A 18 -29.63 47.26 27.22
CA ASN A 18 -28.83 47.64 26.05
C ASN A 18 -28.61 49.16 25.86
N GLU A 19 -27.54 49.52 25.13
CA GLU A 19 -27.52 50.25 23.83
C GLU A 19 -26.12 50.02 23.20
N GLN A 20 -25.96 49.57 21.94
CA GLN A 20 -25.99 50.31 20.65
C GLN A 20 -25.07 51.56 20.62
N VAL A 21 -24.28 51.82 19.56
CA VAL A 21 -24.67 52.13 18.17
C VAL A 21 -23.48 51.97 17.18
N ASN A 22 -23.75 51.44 15.97
CA ASN A 22 -23.14 51.66 14.61
C ASN A 22 -21.59 51.82 14.40
N ASP A 23 -21.01 51.69 13.19
CA ASP A 23 -21.55 51.79 11.82
C ASP A 23 -20.87 50.85 10.79
N SER A 24 -21.36 50.95 9.55
CA SER A 24 -21.17 50.18 8.32
C SER A 24 -19.84 50.47 7.56
N SER A 25 -19.44 49.82 6.45
CA SER A 25 -20.26 49.35 5.32
C SER A 25 -19.54 48.46 4.28
N LYS A 26 -20.33 47.68 3.52
CA LYS A 26 -20.17 47.23 2.10
C LYS A 26 -18.91 46.41 1.69
N SER A 27 -18.98 45.45 0.75
CA SER A 27 -20.11 44.86 0.00
C SER A 27 -19.71 43.55 -0.73
N ASP A 28 -20.67 42.63 -0.86
CA ASP A 28 -20.83 41.57 -1.87
C ASP A 28 -19.62 40.81 -2.47
N LYS A 29 -19.61 39.49 -2.21
CA LYS A 29 -19.82 38.50 -3.29
C LYS A 29 -20.39 37.20 -2.74
N ARG A 30 -21.39 36.63 -3.43
CA ARG A 30 -21.97 35.30 -3.12
C ARG A 30 -21.35 34.22 -4.00
N GLN A 31 -21.00 33.09 -3.41
CA GLN A 31 -21.15 31.77 -4.06
C GLN A 31 -21.47 30.75 -2.96
N ALA A 32 -22.17 29.66 -3.29
CA ALA A 32 -22.94 28.89 -2.30
C ALA A 32 -22.30 27.54 -1.96
N ASP A 33 -22.06 27.31 -0.65
CA ASP A 33 -21.75 26.01 -0.08
C ASP A 33 -23.04 25.27 0.33
N ASN A 34 -23.41 24.24 -0.43
CA ASN A 34 -24.53 23.35 -0.09
C ASN A 34 -24.08 22.28 0.93
N ASN A 35 -23.93 22.68 2.19
CA ASN A 35 -23.75 21.73 3.31
C ASN A 35 -25.07 20.99 3.59
N VAL A 36 -25.17 19.74 3.12
CA VAL A 36 -26.30 18.85 3.42
C VAL A 36 -26.01 18.04 4.69
N THR A 37 -26.31 18.64 5.84
CA THR A 37 -26.31 17.93 7.14
C THR A 37 -27.51 16.99 7.20
N ILE A 38 -27.26 15.67 7.24
CA ILE A 38 -28.31 14.67 7.46
C ILE A 38 -28.26 14.19 8.90
N CYS A 39 -29.29 14.52 9.68
CA CYS A 39 -29.50 13.98 11.01
C CYS A 39 -29.91 12.50 10.91
N PHE A 40 -29.22 11.62 11.63
CA PHE A 40 -29.63 10.22 11.81
C PHE A 40 -30.30 10.06 13.17
N ASP A 41 -31.63 10.12 13.16
CA ASP A 41 -32.46 9.71 14.29
C ASP A 41 -33.64 8.88 13.79
N ASN A 42 -34.03 7.88 14.58
CA ASN A 42 -35.09 6.89 14.30
C ASN A 42 -34.88 5.95 13.10
N ILE A 43 -34.41 4.73 13.40
CA ILE A 43 -35.23 3.52 13.21
C ILE A 43 -34.93 2.59 14.40
N LYS A 44 -35.98 2.20 15.14
CA LYS A 44 -35.98 1.07 16.07
C LYS A 44 -36.95 0.02 15.56
N SER A 45 -36.74 -1.22 15.99
CA SER A 45 -37.65 -2.37 15.84
C SER A 45 -38.19 -2.65 14.43
N LEU A 46 -37.57 -3.61 13.75
CA LEU A 46 -38.30 -4.59 12.95
C LEU A 46 -37.62 -5.95 13.11
N SER A 47 -38.33 -6.89 13.73
CA SER A 47 -37.89 -8.28 13.88
C SER A 47 -38.22 -9.05 12.60
N LEU A 48 -37.24 -9.75 12.04
CA LEU A 48 -37.46 -10.76 11.00
C LEU A 48 -37.13 -12.14 11.57
N VAL A 49 -37.91 -13.13 11.13
CA VAL A 49 -37.77 -14.54 11.49
C VAL A 49 -37.18 -15.23 10.28
N ASP A 50 -35.95 -15.73 10.40
CA ASP A 50 -35.34 -16.53 9.35
C ASP A 50 -35.96 -17.94 9.33
N SER A 51 -36.53 -18.32 8.19
CA SER A 51 -37.02 -19.67 7.91
C SER A 51 -36.21 -20.29 6.77
N GLU A 52 -35.21 -21.09 7.12
CA GLU A 52 -34.44 -21.85 6.14
C GLU A 52 -35.33 -22.95 5.51
N GLN A 53 -35.32 -23.05 4.18
CA GLN A 53 -35.83 -24.21 3.45
C GLN A 53 -34.76 -24.69 2.47
N GLU A 54 -34.32 -25.93 2.67
CA GLU A 54 -33.45 -26.64 1.74
C GLU A 54 -34.20 -26.97 0.44
N PHE A 55 -33.53 -26.83 -0.70
CA PHE A 55 -33.95 -27.48 -1.95
C PHE A 55 -32.75 -28.23 -2.53
N ALA A 56 -32.96 -29.49 -2.88
CA ALA A 56 -31.93 -30.41 -3.35
C ALA A 56 -31.62 -30.23 -4.84
N GLU A 57 -30.38 -30.48 -5.23
CA GLU A 57 -29.95 -30.61 -6.62
C GLU A 57 -30.43 -31.94 -7.23
N THR A 58 -30.71 -31.94 -8.53
CA THR A 58 -31.00 -33.17 -9.31
C THR A 58 -30.25 -33.14 -10.65
N ASP A 59 -29.47 -34.19 -10.90
CA ASP A 59 -28.63 -34.38 -12.09
C ASP A 59 -29.37 -34.59 -13.42
N LEU A 60 -28.55 -34.68 -14.49
CA LEU A 60 -28.73 -35.32 -15.82
C LEU A 60 -28.76 -34.36 -17.04
N PRO A 61 -28.31 -34.79 -18.23
CA PRO A 61 -26.94 -35.26 -18.51
C PRO A 61 -26.35 -34.65 -19.81
N SER A 62 -25.16 -35.09 -20.22
CA SER A 62 -24.46 -34.66 -21.44
C SER A 62 -24.91 -35.37 -22.73
N THR A 63 -24.62 -34.77 -23.88
CA THR A 63 -24.72 -35.39 -25.22
C THR A 63 -23.50 -35.05 -26.10
N HIS A 64 -23.17 -35.94 -27.04
CA HIS A 64 -22.06 -35.83 -28.00
C HIS A 64 -22.57 -35.93 -29.45
N SER A 65 -22.00 -35.12 -30.35
CA SER A 65 -21.83 -35.39 -31.80
C SER A 65 -20.84 -34.36 -32.36
N THR A 66 -19.71 -34.64 -33.04
CA THR A 66 -19.34 -35.55 -34.16
C THR A 66 -19.73 -35.04 -35.56
N ASP A 67 -18.68 -34.71 -36.33
CA ASP A 67 -18.52 -34.77 -37.81
C ASP A 67 -19.37 -33.80 -38.68
N ASN A 68 -18.89 -33.20 -39.79
CA ASN A 68 -17.97 -33.68 -40.83
C ASN A 68 -17.15 -32.55 -41.52
N GLU A 69 -16.20 -32.97 -42.38
CA GLU A 69 -15.39 -32.15 -43.31
C GLU A 69 -16.10 -31.91 -44.67
N ILE A 70 -15.76 -30.82 -45.38
CA ILE A 70 -15.84 -30.71 -46.86
C ILE A 70 -14.67 -29.84 -47.36
N GLU A 71 -13.90 -30.33 -48.34
CA GLU A 71 -12.91 -29.55 -49.12
C GLU A 71 -13.54 -28.93 -50.38
N THR A 72 -12.96 -27.85 -50.94
CA THR A 72 -12.41 -27.79 -52.33
C THR A 72 -12.00 -26.37 -52.78
N ASP A 73 -10.83 -26.27 -53.42
CA ASP A 73 -10.45 -25.58 -54.68
C ASP A 73 -11.10 -24.25 -55.16
N ALA A 74 -10.43 -23.37 -55.93
CA ALA A 74 -8.99 -23.12 -56.24
C ALA A 74 -8.86 -21.89 -57.19
N ASN A 75 -7.62 -21.39 -57.40
CA ASN A 75 -7.11 -20.70 -58.63
C ASN A 75 -7.61 -19.28 -58.98
N ILE A 76 -6.97 -18.42 -59.82
CA ILE A 76 -5.59 -18.21 -60.38
C ILE A 76 -5.52 -16.73 -60.91
N TYR A 77 -4.32 -16.27 -61.35
CA TYR A 77 -3.93 -15.03 -62.08
C TYR A 77 -3.20 -13.96 -61.22
N HIS A 78 -1.86 -13.79 -61.36
CA HIS A 78 -1.05 -13.14 -62.43
C HIS A 78 -1.05 -11.59 -62.34
N SER A 79 0.00 -10.83 -62.72
CA SER A 79 1.47 -11.01 -62.78
C SER A 79 2.12 -9.67 -63.22
N ASN A 80 3.44 -9.47 -63.04
CA ASN A 80 4.42 -8.93 -64.04
C ASN A 80 5.68 -8.29 -63.42
N GLU A 81 6.76 -8.25 -64.23
CA GLU A 81 8.11 -7.70 -63.99
C GLU A 81 8.22 -6.26 -64.64
N ASP A 82 9.34 -5.55 -64.87
CA ASP A 82 10.82 -5.74 -64.79
C ASP A 82 11.52 -4.32 -64.76
N ILE A 83 12.85 -4.24 -65.02
CA ILE A 83 13.71 -3.09 -65.43
C ILE A 83 14.43 -2.37 -64.25
N LYS A 84 15.78 -2.33 -64.04
CA LYS A 84 17.04 -2.12 -64.85
C LYS A 84 17.37 -0.62 -65.12
N GLN A 85 18.62 -0.08 -65.14
CA GLN A 85 20.01 -0.49 -64.78
C GLN A 85 20.99 0.74 -64.85
N THR A 86 22.20 0.67 -64.26
CA THR A 86 23.50 1.35 -64.67
C THR A 86 23.61 2.93 -64.60
N VAL A 87 24.76 3.67 -64.56
CA VAL A 87 26.24 3.44 -64.43
C VAL A 87 27.05 4.74 -64.03
N GLU A 88 28.36 4.57 -63.78
CA GLU A 88 29.57 5.45 -63.57
C GLU A 88 29.74 6.73 -64.48
N GLU A 89 30.73 7.66 -64.44
CA GLU A 89 31.86 8.13 -63.55
C GLU A 89 32.44 9.51 -64.06
N THR A 90 33.54 10.02 -63.46
CA THR A 90 34.63 10.90 -64.04
C THR A 90 34.65 12.46 -63.86
N SER A 91 35.79 13.08 -64.23
CA SER A 91 36.30 14.47 -63.99
C SER A 91 37.58 14.72 -64.88
N PRO A 92 38.51 15.73 -64.76
CA PRO A 92 38.62 16.98 -63.94
C PRO A 92 39.02 18.27 -64.75
N PHE A 93 40.15 18.96 -64.41
CA PHE A 93 40.78 20.22 -64.92
C PHE A 93 40.19 21.59 -64.48
N THR A 94 40.91 22.74 -64.41
CA THR A 94 42.20 23.12 -63.73
C THR A 94 42.41 24.66 -63.77
N LYS A 95 42.99 25.23 -62.70
CA LYS A 95 43.91 26.42 -62.60
C LYS A 95 43.73 27.73 -63.40
N THR A 96 43.95 28.85 -62.70
CA THR A 96 44.84 29.97 -63.10
C THR A 96 45.34 30.73 -61.84
N GLU A 97 46.36 31.60 -61.93
CA GLU A 97 47.20 31.99 -60.77
C GLU A 97 47.27 33.52 -60.46
N GLN A 98 48.12 33.89 -59.47
CA GLN A 98 48.15 35.18 -58.72
C GLN A 98 48.96 36.31 -59.41
N PRO A 99 49.02 37.54 -58.83
CA PRO A 99 50.04 37.86 -57.81
C PRO A 99 49.46 38.60 -56.58
N ILE A 100 49.78 38.26 -55.32
CA ILE A 100 51.05 38.40 -54.56
C ILE A 100 51.43 39.86 -54.22
N SER A 101 51.40 40.18 -52.91
CA SER A 101 52.13 41.30 -52.30
C SER A 101 52.46 41.01 -50.83
N HIS A 102 53.66 41.40 -50.38
CA HIS A 102 54.10 41.51 -48.98
C HIS A 102 54.11 40.27 -48.06
N MET A 103 55.04 39.35 -48.34
CA MET A 103 55.58 38.44 -47.32
C MET A 103 56.51 39.20 -46.34
N LYS A 104 56.00 39.66 -45.17
CA LYS A 104 56.89 40.15 -44.09
C LYS A 104 56.38 40.09 -42.63
N THR A 105 55.24 39.47 -42.34
CA THR A 105 54.60 39.52 -40.99
C THR A 105 54.48 38.18 -40.26
N CYS A 106 54.91 37.07 -40.87
CA CYS A 106 54.46 35.73 -40.45
C CYS A 106 55.02 35.24 -39.09
N PHE A 107 56.21 35.66 -38.68
CA PHE A 107 56.89 35.10 -37.49
C PHE A 107 56.31 35.53 -36.13
N TYR A 108 55.50 36.60 -36.06
CA TYR A 108 54.87 37.04 -34.81
C TYR A 108 53.46 36.45 -34.57
N GLN A 109 52.81 35.92 -35.60
CA GLN A 109 51.47 35.34 -35.47
C GLN A 109 51.49 33.87 -35.05
N GLN A 110 52.51 33.09 -35.45
CA GLN A 110 52.53 31.63 -35.28
C GLN A 110 52.73 31.16 -33.83
N LYS A 111 53.37 31.97 -32.95
CA LYS A 111 53.39 31.69 -31.49
C LYS A 111 52.09 32.10 -30.80
N CYS A 112 51.45 33.18 -31.25
CA CYS A 112 50.19 33.67 -30.70
C CYS A 112 49.02 32.73 -30.99
N THR A 113 48.97 32.06 -32.15
CA THR A 113 47.93 31.06 -32.46
C THR A 113 48.04 29.83 -31.56
N SER A 114 49.24 29.30 -31.30
CA SER A 114 49.43 28.17 -30.38
C SER A 114 48.99 28.51 -28.95
N TYR A 115 49.43 29.65 -28.40
CA TYR A 115 49.04 30.04 -27.03
C TYR A 115 47.56 30.40 -26.91
N LYS A 116 46.97 31.10 -27.90
CA LYS A 116 45.53 31.36 -27.93
C LYS A 116 44.71 30.10 -28.15
N ALA A 117 45.16 29.14 -28.96
CA ALA A 117 44.50 27.85 -29.09
C ALA A 117 44.59 27.05 -27.78
N ALA A 118 45.75 27.00 -27.12
CA ALA A 118 45.90 26.30 -25.84
C ALA A 118 45.08 26.92 -24.71
N ILE A 119 44.99 28.27 -24.65
CA ILE A 119 44.12 28.97 -23.70
C ILE A 119 42.65 28.77 -24.08
N LEU A 120 42.26 28.92 -25.35
CA LEU A 120 40.89 28.70 -25.79
C LEU A 120 40.46 27.24 -25.60
N PHE A 121 41.35 26.26 -25.76
CA PHE A 121 41.06 24.85 -25.51
C PHE A 121 41.07 24.51 -24.02
N LYS A 122 41.85 25.21 -23.19
CA LYS A 122 41.73 25.12 -21.72
C LYS A 122 40.47 25.81 -21.20
N VAL A 123 40.07 26.95 -21.74
CA VAL A 123 38.83 27.64 -21.40
C VAL A 123 37.64 26.83 -21.92
N LEU A 124 37.61 26.44 -23.19
CA LEU A 124 36.58 25.54 -23.73
C LEU A 124 36.55 24.22 -22.94
N LYS A 125 37.67 23.55 -22.66
CA LYS A 125 37.62 22.31 -21.86
C LYS A 125 37.25 22.55 -20.39
N SER A 126 37.62 23.69 -19.80
CA SER A 126 37.17 24.06 -18.44
C SER A 126 35.70 24.41 -18.41
N THR A 127 35.17 25.12 -19.41
CA THR A 127 33.77 25.50 -19.55
C THR A 127 32.92 24.34 -20.03
N THR A 128 33.44 23.43 -20.86
CA THR A 128 32.78 22.17 -21.23
C THR A 128 32.80 21.20 -20.07
N ASN A 129 33.88 21.09 -19.29
CA ASN A 129 33.87 20.31 -18.05
C ASN A 129 32.93 20.97 -17.02
N GLN A 130 32.99 22.28 -16.78
CA GLN A 130 32.06 22.98 -15.90
C GLN A 130 30.61 22.89 -16.40
N LEU A 131 30.35 22.87 -17.72
CA LEU A 131 29.03 22.61 -18.28
C LEU A 131 28.65 21.13 -18.24
N LEU A 132 29.61 20.20 -18.16
CA LEU A 132 29.35 18.76 -17.99
C LEU A 132 29.13 18.43 -16.51
N ASP A 133 29.82 19.10 -15.59
CA ASP A 133 29.67 19.04 -14.14
C ASP A 133 28.38 19.79 -13.72
N LEU A 134 28.09 20.96 -14.30
CA LEU A 134 26.80 21.65 -14.15
C LEU A 134 25.66 20.92 -14.83
N LYS A 135 25.91 20.17 -15.92
CA LYS A 135 24.89 19.33 -16.54
C LYS A 135 24.69 18.02 -15.79
N GLN A 136 25.74 17.41 -15.24
CA GLN A 136 25.61 16.30 -14.30
C GLN A 136 24.94 16.75 -13.00
N SER A 137 25.17 17.99 -12.53
CA SER A 137 24.42 18.52 -11.39
C SER A 137 22.98 18.90 -11.78
N PHE A 138 22.69 19.42 -12.98
CA PHE A 138 21.31 19.66 -13.46
C PHE A 138 20.53 18.35 -13.70
N ASP A 139 21.14 17.39 -14.39
CA ASP A 139 20.55 16.07 -14.67
C ASP A 139 20.30 15.31 -13.34
N ASN A 140 21.14 15.53 -12.31
CA ASN A 140 20.90 15.06 -10.93
C ASN A 140 19.92 15.94 -10.10
N MET A 141 19.53 17.13 -10.58
CA MET A 141 18.77 18.13 -9.79
C MET A 141 17.53 18.67 -10.52
N THR A 142 16.89 17.89 -11.41
CA THR A 142 15.47 18.14 -11.80
C THR A 142 14.73 16.91 -12.36
N VAL A 143 14.78 15.76 -11.67
CA VAL A 143 13.78 14.69 -11.90
C VAL A 143 12.36 15.18 -11.54
N ILE A 144 12.25 16.18 -10.66
CA ILE A 144 10.99 16.66 -10.10
C ILE A 144 10.86 18.17 -10.24
N GLU A 145 10.30 18.58 -11.37
CA GLU A 145 9.66 19.89 -11.53
C GLU A 145 8.71 20.19 -10.36
N GLY A 146 8.75 21.42 -9.84
CA GLY A 146 7.82 21.92 -8.82
C GLY A 146 8.29 21.80 -7.35
N ILE A 147 9.51 21.35 -7.08
CA ILE A 147 10.11 21.40 -5.74
C ILE A 147 10.57 22.84 -5.42
N THR A 148 10.25 23.34 -4.22
CA THR A 148 10.76 24.64 -3.72
C THR A 148 12.12 24.48 -3.01
N PRO A 149 12.93 25.55 -2.85
CA PRO A 149 14.19 25.47 -2.12
C PRO A 149 14.05 24.93 -0.69
N GLU A 150 12.95 25.26 -0.01
CA GLU A 150 12.63 24.80 1.35
C GLU A 150 12.35 23.30 1.37
N GLN A 151 11.58 22.81 0.39
CA GLN A 151 11.31 21.38 0.21
C GLN A 151 12.60 20.60 -0.15
N GLN A 152 13.47 21.18 -0.97
CA GLN A 152 14.77 20.59 -1.29
C GLN A 152 15.66 20.46 -0.04
N ASN A 153 15.73 21.51 0.79
CA ASN A 153 16.45 21.48 2.06
C ASN A 153 15.94 20.37 2.99
N VAL A 154 14.62 20.11 3.03
CA VAL A 154 14.04 18.98 3.80
C VAL A 154 14.49 17.63 3.23
N ILE A 155 14.50 17.45 1.91
CA ILE A 155 14.93 16.20 1.26
C ILE A 155 16.41 15.91 1.58
N ASP A 156 17.28 16.92 1.48
CA ASP A 156 18.72 16.77 1.70
C ASP A 156 19.07 16.58 3.19
N GLU A 157 18.37 17.25 4.10
CA GLU A 157 18.51 17.04 5.55
C GLU A 157 17.98 15.65 5.99
N LEU A 158 16.82 15.22 5.47
CA LEU A 158 16.27 13.87 5.68
C LEU A 158 17.27 12.81 5.21
N LYS A 159 17.82 12.98 3.99
CA LYS A 159 18.89 12.14 3.45
C LYS A 159 20.11 12.13 4.37
N ARG A 160 20.63 13.29 4.77
CA ARG A 160 21.80 13.41 5.65
C ARG A 160 21.62 12.66 6.99
N ARG A 161 20.42 12.69 7.57
CA ARG A 161 20.12 12.00 8.85
C ARG A 161 19.90 10.49 8.72
N THR A 162 19.42 10.03 7.57
CA THR A 162 18.90 8.65 7.41
C THR A 162 19.68 7.79 6.42
N ILE A 163 20.65 8.35 5.69
CA ILE A 163 21.52 7.62 4.73
C ILE A 163 22.20 6.39 5.34
N ASN A 164 22.63 6.47 6.60
CA ASN A 164 23.27 5.37 7.34
C ASN A 164 22.27 4.42 8.03
N ALA A 165 20.97 4.72 7.96
CA ALA A 165 19.90 3.95 8.61
C ALA A 165 19.06 3.14 7.61
N VAL A 166 19.02 3.54 6.33
CA VAL A 166 18.37 2.79 5.23
C VAL A 166 19.31 1.76 4.62
N SER A 167 18.76 0.74 3.93
CA SER A 167 19.59 -0.30 3.30
C SER A 167 20.15 0.15 1.94
N PRO A 168 21.24 -0.48 1.45
CA PRO A 168 21.74 -0.23 0.09
C PRO A 168 20.68 -0.47 -0.99
N LYS A 169 19.74 -1.39 -0.77
CA LYS A 169 18.65 -1.68 -1.71
C LYS A 169 17.59 -0.59 -1.75
N MET A 170 17.35 0.12 -0.64
CA MET A 170 16.50 1.30 -0.63
C MET A 170 17.14 2.46 -1.41
N LEU A 171 18.47 2.58 -1.39
CA LEU A 171 19.23 3.63 -2.09
C LEU A 171 19.26 3.46 -3.62
N GLU A 172 18.76 2.36 -4.17
CA GLU A 172 18.51 2.21 -5.61
C GLU A 172 17.29 3.01 -6.10
N ASP A 173 16.33 3.38 -5.22
CA ASP A 173 15.24 4.30 -5.56
C ASP A 173 15.76 5.73 -5.44
N GLU A 174 16.22 6.33 -6.55
CA GLU A 174 16.74 7.70 -6.60
C GLU A 174 15.78 8.75 -5.99
N LEU A 175 14.48 8.45 -5.94
CA LEU A 175 13.45 9.32 -5.37
C LEU A 175 13.08 8.97 -3.92
N LEU A 176 13.76 8.03 -3.26
CA LEU A 176 13.47 7.55 -1.90
C LEU A 176 13.15 8.70 -0.93
N PHE A 177 14.10 9.62 -0.73
CA PHE A 177 13.96 10.68 0.27
C PHE A 177 12.85 11.70 -0.10
N TYR A 178 12.64 11.96 -1.39
CA TYR A 178 11.48 12.75 -1.86
C TYR A 178 10.15 12.06 -1.56
N ARG A 179 10.02 10.75 -1.82
CA ARG A 179 8.79 10.00 -1.55
C ARG A 179 8.41 10.09 -0.08
N PHE A 180 9.36 9.84 0.82
CA PHE A 180 9.12 9.89 2.27
C PHE A 180 8.85 11.31 2.78
N ALA A 181 9.60 12.33 2.33
CA ALA A 181 9.34 13.72 2.67
C ALA A 181 7.95 14.19 2.21
N LYS A 182 7.61 13.97 0.94
CA LYS A 182 6.31 14.38 0.37
C LYS A 182 5.13 13.61 0.96
N ALA A 183 5.30 12.35 1.37
CA ALA A 183 4.26 11.60 2.06
C ALA A 183 3.97 12.10 3.49
N ARG A 184 4.69 13.12 3.97
CA ARG A 184 4.47 13.87 5.21
C ARG A 184 4.46 15.38 4.97
N ASP A 185 4.07 15.80 3.76
CA ASP A 185 3.94 17.20 3.35
C ASP A 185 5.19 18.06 3.62
N PHE A 186 6.36 17.42 3.59
CA PHE A 186 7.69 17.96 3.91
C PHE A 186 7.92 18.32 5.39
N ASP A 187 7.17 17.73 6.32
CA ASP A 187 7.64 17.65 7.71
C ASP A 187 8.83 16.68 7.80
N LEU A 188 9.95 17.19 8.31
CA LEU A 188 11.22 16.48 8.42
C LEU A 188 11.21 15.40 9.50
N ALA A 189 10.53 15.63 10.63
CA ALA A 189 10.54 14.72 11.77
C ALA A 189 9.64 13.50 11.50
N ASP A 190 8.46 13.74 10.94
CA ASP A 190 7.51 12.70 10.54
C ASP A 190 8.05 11.86 9.37
N ALA A 191 8.73 12.49 8.40
CA ALA A 191 9.38 11.78 7.31
C ALA A 191 10.58 10.92 7.81
N GLU A 192 11.35 11.44 8.77
CA GLU A 192 12.44 10.71 9.42
C GLU A 192 11.92 9.51 10.23
N ALA A 193 10.84 9.67 10.98
CA ALA A 193 10.16 8.58 11.69
C ALA A 193 9.61 7.52 10.71
N MET A 194 8.97 7.97 9.62
CA MET A 194 8.39 7.09 8.60
C MET A 194 9.45 6.23 7.89
N ILE A 195 10.57 6.82 7.45
CA ILE A 195 11.61 6.07 6.72
C ILE A 195 12.36 5.09 7.63
N ARG A 196 12.60 5.47 8.90
CA ARG A 196 13.19 4.58 9.92
C ARG A 196 12.26 3.39 10.23
N LYS A 197 10.96 3.62 10.41
CA LYS A 197 9.96 2.55 10.57
C LYS A 197 9.88 1.64 9.35
N SER A 198 9.95 2.21 8.14
CA SER A 198 9.87 1.41 6.91
C SER A 198 11.08 0.52 6.70
N LYS A 199 12.28 0.94 7.12
CA LYS A 199 13.47 0.07 7.13
C LYS A 199 13.27 -1.18 8.00
N ILE A 200 12.71 -1.04 9.21
CA ILE A 200 12.42 -2.17 10.11
C ILE A 200 11.47 -3.17 9.42
N PHE A 201 10.36 -2.68 8.86
CA PHE A 201 9.41 -3.48 8.08
C PHE A 201 10.07 -4.21 6.89
N ARG A 202 11.03 -3.56 6.20
CA ARG A 202 11.78 -4.17 5.09
C ARG A 202 12.72 -5.29 5.55
N GLU A 203 13.27 -5.20 6.76
CA GLU A 203 14.07 -6.26 7.38
C GLU A 203 13.20 -7.45 7.83
N GLU A 204 12.10 -7.19 8.56
CA GLU A 204 11.16 -8.20 9.06
C GLU A 204 10.63 -9.11 7.94
N LEU A 205 10.07 -8.51 6.89
CA LEU A 205 9.54 -9.26 5.74
C LEU A 205 10.63 -9.70 4.75
N LYS A 206 11.88 -9.25 4.94
CA LYS A 206 13.04 -9.48 4.06
C LYS A 206 12.82 -8.98 2.63
N ILE A 207 12.25 -7.77 2.51
CA ILE A 207 11.81 -7.15 1.24
C ILE A 207 12.99 -6.97 0.26
N ASP A 208 14.16 -6.60 0.75
CA ASP A 208 15.33 -6.32 -0.09
C ASP A 208 15.87 -7.54 -0.84
N LYS A 209 15.55 -8.75 -0.37
CA LYS A 209 15.90 -10.04 -0.99
C LYS A 209 14.68 -10.78 -1.55
N LEU A 210 13.52 -10.10 -1.64
CA LEU A 210 12.24 -10.74 -1.92
C LEU A 210 12.13 -11.27 -3.36
N LEU A 211 12.91 -10.73 -4.29
CA LEU A 211 12.96 -11.21 -5.69
C LEU A 211 13.99 -12.32 -5.91
N THR A 212 14.94 -12.52 -4.98
CA THR A 212 15.99 -13.55 -5.08
C THR A 212 15.69 -14.77 -4.21
N ASP A 213 15.29 -14.57 -2.96
CA ASP A 213 15.25 -15.61 -1.93
C ASP A 213 13.84 -16.21 -1.76
N TYR A 214 12.79 -15.49 -2.15
CA TYR A 214 11.39 -15.88 -1.92
C TYR A 214 10.72 -16.42 -3.19
N LYS A 215 10.54 -17.74 -3.21
CA LYS A 215 9.65 -18.42 -4.16
C LYS A 215 8.20 -18.34 -3.64
N PRO A 216 7.28 -17.62 -4.30
CA PRO A 216 5.91 -17.49 -3.82
C PRO A 216 5.17 -18.85 -3.83
N PRO A 217 4.40 -19.19 -2.78
CA PRO A 217 3.65 -20.45 -2.70
C PRO A 217 2.70 -20.64 -3.90
N ALA A 218 2.72 -21.84 -4.49
CA ALA A 218 1.92 -22.17 -5.68
C ALA A 218 0.42 -21.87 -5.49
N ASN A 219 -0.11 -22.08 -4.28
CA ASN A 219 -1.48 -21.74 -3.92
C ASN A 219 -1.76 -20.22 -4.02
N LEU A 220 -0.87 -19.35 -3.54
CA LEU A 220 -1.04 -17.89 -3.70
C LEU A 220 -0.93 -17.49 -5.19
N VAL A 221 0.05 -18.08 -5.89
CA VAL A 221 0.24 -17.92 -7.34
C VAL A 221 -0.97 -18.41 -8.14
N LYS A 222 -1.75 -19.39 -7.66
CA LYS A 222 -3.02 -19.85 -8.26
C LYS A 222 -4.25 -19.04 -7.85
N TYR A 223 -4.38 -18.62 -6.58
CA TYR A 223 -5.68 -18.13 -6.07
C TYR A 223 -5.79 -16.61 -5.79
N VAL A 224 -4.70 -15.86 -5.59
CA VAL A 224 -4.80 -14.38 -5.40
C VAL A 224 -5.01 -13.70 -6.76
N PRO A 225 -6.18 -13.15 -7.11
CA PRO A 225 -6.54 -12.85 -8.51
C PRO A 225 -5.99 -11.49 -8.95
N THR A 226 -4.68 -11.44 -9.18
CA THR A 226 -3.99 -10.23 -9.65
C THR A 226 -2.93 -10.51 -10.72
N GLN A 227 -2.94 -9.67 -11.75
CA GLN A 227 -2.11 -9.78 -12.94
C GLN A 227 -1.57 -8.41 -13.37
N LEU A 228 -0.30 -8.37 -13.79
CA LEU A 228 0.24 -7.23 -14.56
C LEU A 228 -0.30 -7.35 -16.00
N LEU A 229 -1.12 -6.41 -16.45
CA LEU A 229 -1.71 -6.45 -17.79
C LEU A 229 -0.71 -5.97 -18.84
N CYS A 230 -0.21 -4.76 -18.63
CA CYS A 230 0.57 -3.95 -19.56
C CYS A 230 1.32 -2.87 -18.77
N PHE A 231 1.93 -1.93 -19.50
CA PHE A 231 2.31 -0.64 -18.95
C PHE A 231 1.40 0.45 -19.54
N ASP A 232 1.25 1.57 -18.84
CA ASP A 232 0.50 2.74 -19.34
C ASP A 232 1.37 3.61 -20.29
N LYS A 233 0.81 4.69 -20.84
CA LYS A 233 1.50 5.59 -21.79
C LYS A 233 2.74 6.30 -21.22
N GLU A 234 2.87 6.37 -19.89
CA GLU A 234 4.07 6.86 -19.18
C GLU A 234 4.97 5.70 -18.73
N GLY A 235 4.59 4.47 -19.03
CA GLY A 235 5.24 3.22 -18.66
C GLY A 235 5.10 2.86 -17.17
N CYS A 236 4.01 3.23 -16.52
CA CYS A 236 3.65 2.74 -15.17
C CYS A 236 3.06 1.34 -15.27
N ALA A 237 3.27 0.48 -14.27
CA ALA A 237 2.70 -0.87 -14.25
C ALA A 237 1.19 -0.85 -14.03
N VAL A 238 0.43 -1.39 -14.98
CA VAL A 238 -1.03 -1.54 -14.90
C VAL A 238 -1.37 -2.91 -14.31
N ARG A 239 -1.91 -2.95 -13.10
CA ARG A 239 -2.21 -4.20 -12.39
C ARG A 239 -3.71 -4.40 -12.21
N TYR A 240 -4.26 -5.42 -12.88
CA TYR A 240 -5.62 -5.89 -12.65
C TYR A 240 -5.73 -6.63 -11.31
N VAL A 241 -6.87 -6.45 -10.65
CA VAL A 241 -7.32 -7.19 -9.47
C VAL A 241 -8.81 -7.49 -9.64
N ASP A 242 -9.18 -8.77 -9.68
CA ASP A 242 -10.59 -9.21 -9.71
C ASP A 242 -11.16 -9.20 -8.28
N GLY A 243 -11.35 -7.99 -7.75
CA GLY A 243 -11.64 -7.72 -6.34
C GLY A 243 -13.05 -8.09 -5.90
N GLY A 244 -14.01 -8.23 -6.82
CA GLY A 244 -15.36 -8.69 -6.50
C GLY A 244 -15.49 -10.21 -6.41
N ARG A 245 -14.82 -10.95 -7.31
CA ARG A 245 -14.81 -12.42 -7.35
C ARG A 245 -13.76 -13.07 -6.45
N VAL A 246 -13.02 -12.29 -5.67
CA VAL A 246 -11.99 -12.83 -4.77
C VAL A 246 -12.64 -13.61 -3.62
N ASP A 247 -12.26 -14.88 -3.48
CA ASP A 247 -12.59 -15.67 -2.29
C ASP A 247 -11.72 -15.20 -1.11
N ALA A 248 -12.09 -14.04 -0.54
CA ALA A 248 -11.38 -13.43 0.57
C ALA A 248 -11.31 -14.38 1.77
N LYS A 249 -12.41 -15.06 2.09
CA LYS A 249 -12.47 -16.04 3.19
C LYS A 249 -11.54 -17.22 2.93
N GLY A 250 -11.52 -17.75 1.71
CA GLY A 250 -10.58 -18.77 1.29
C GLY A 250 -9.12 -18.30 1.38
N LEU A 251 -8.81 -17.05 0.98
CA LEU A 251 -7.45 -16.49 1.08
C LEU A 251 -6.98 -16.37 2.53
N TRP A 252 -7.85 -15.93 3.45
CA TRP A 252 -7.54 -15.86 4.90
C TRP A 252 -7.26 -17.26 5.50
N ASN A 253 -7.79 -18.31 4.87
CA ASN A 253 -7.58 -19.70 5.24
C ASN A 253 -6.40 -20.34 4.48
N LEU A 254 -5.93 -19.74 3.39
CA LEU A 254 -4.93 -20.29 2.46
C LEU A 254 -3.48 -20.03 2.90
N ALA A 255 -3.23 -18.89 3.56
CA ALA A 255 -1.91 -18.46 4.02
C ALA A 255 -2.03 -17.50 5.22
N LYS A 256 -0.95 -17.29 6.00
CA LYS A 256 -0.99 -16.36 7.14
C LYS A 256 -1.18 -14.92 6.68
N LYS A 257 -1.64 -14.05 7.60
CA LYS A 257 -1.70 -12.58 7.40
C LYS A 257 -0.37 -12.01 6.88
N GLN A 258 0.75 -12.47 7.44
CA GLN A 258 2.10 -12.07 7.01
C GLN A 258 2.51 -12.67 5.66
N ASP A 259 2.17 -13.93 5.35
CA ASP A 259 2.47 -14.57 4.06
C ASP A 259 1.75 -13.85 2.91
N LEU A 260 0.50 -13.45 3.12
CA LEU A 260 -0.30 -12.68 2.18
C LEU A 260 0.32 -11.29 1.95
N LEU A 261 0.64 -10.56 3.02
CA LEU A 261 1.34 -9.27 2.92
C LEU A 261 2.68 -9.38 2.18
N LYS A 262 3.46 -10.42 2.47
CA LYS A 262 4.74 -10.71 1.79
C LYS A 262 4.54 -11.03 0.31
N TYR A 263 3.48 -11.74 -0.06
CA TYR A 263 3.11 -11.96 -1.46
C TYR A 263 2.67 -10.68 -2.19
N PHE A 264 1.91 -9.80 -1.53
CA PHE A 264 1.56 -8.49 -2.08
C PHE A 264 2.80 -7.60 -2.27
N ALA A 265 3.70 -7.54 -1.29
CA ALA A 265 4.97 -6.83 -1.40
C ALA A 265 5.85 -7.41 -2.53
N TYR A 266 5.88 -8.75 -2.68
CA TYR A 266 6.58 -9.41 -3.79
C TYR A 266 6.05 -8.97 -5.16
N ARG A 267 4.72 -8.82 -5.31
CA ARG A 267 4.13 -8.29 -6.55
C ARG A 267 4.51 -6.82 -6.80
N ILE A 268 4.56 -5.98 -5.76
CA ILE A 268 4.94 -4.56 -5.88
C ILE A 268 6.40 -4.42 -6.29
N GLU A 269 7.33 -5.12 -5.62
CA GLU A 269 8.76 -5.09 -5.96
C GLU A 269 9.02 -5.75 -7.34
N GLN A 270 8.28 -6.80 -7.70
CA GLN A 270 8.36 -7.44 -9.03
C GLN A 270 7.93 -6.51 -10.17
N ASP A 271 6.95 -5.63 -9.94
CA ASP A 271 6.55 -4.65 -10.96
C ASP A 271 7.52 -3.47 -10.98
N ALA A 272 7.99 -2.99 -9.82
CA ALA A 272 9.03 -1.96 -9.74
C ALA A 272 10.31 -2.38 -10.49
N GLU A 273 10.80 -3.62 -10.29
CA GLU A 273 12.00 -4.13 -10.94
C GLU A 273 11.88 -4.15 -12.47
N LYS A 274 10.71 -4.50 -13.02
CA LYS A 274 10.44 -4.42 -14.46
C LYS A 274 10.45 -2.99 -14.97
N ILE A 275 9.92 -2.04 -14.19
CA ILE A 275 9.85 -0.63 -14.58
C ILE A 275 11.26 -0.02 -14.60
N PHE A 276 12.11 -0.36 -13.63
CA PHE A 276 13.52 0.05 -13.63
C PHE A 276 14.30 -0.59 -14.80
N LYS A 277 14.07 -1.88 -15.11
CA LYS A 277 14.69 -2.55 -16.28
C LYS A 277 14.21 -1.97 -17.62
N ASN A 278 12.97 -1.49 -17.69
CA ASN A 278 12.35 -0.98 -18.92
C ASN A 278 12.40 0.57 -19.04
N SER A 279 13.10 1.29 -18.17
CA SER A 279 13.10 2.76 -18.21
C SER A 279 14.43 3.40 -17.82
N ALA A 280 14.96 4.21 -18.73
CA ALA A 280 16.20 4.97 -18.54
C ALA A 280 16.05 6.25 -17.68
N LYS A 281 14.93 6.42 -16.96
CA LYS A 281 14.70 7.54 -16.05
C LYS A 281 13.93 7.11 -14.78
N PRO A 282 14.28 7.65 -13.59
CA PRO A 282 13.49 7.47 -12.37
C PRO A 282 12.06 7.99 -12.53
N LYS A 283 11.06 7.19 -12.11
CA LYS A 283 9.63 7.55 -12.25
C LYS A 283 9.03 8.08 -10.94
N LYS A 284 8.38 9.24 -11.03
CA LYS A 284 7.70 9.91 -9.89
C LYS A 284 6.68 8.98 -9.24
N ALA A 285 5.81 8.35 -10.02
CA ALA A 285 4.92 7.26 -9.62
C ALA A 285 5.06 6.10 -10.63
N PHE A 286 4.64 4.89 -10.26
CA PHE A 286 4.81 3.74 -11.15
C PHE A 286 3.75 2.63 -11.02
N TYR A 287 2.73 2.79 -10.17
CA TYR A 287 1.70 1.79 -9.93
C TYR A 287 0.29 2.32 -10.27
N LEU A 288 -0.42 1.61 -11.15
CA LEU A 288 -1.81 1.90 -11.56
C LEU A 288 -2.66 0.63 -11.39
N PRO A 289 -3.26 0.39 -10.20
CA PRO A 289 -4.14 -0.75 -10.00
C PRO A 289 -5.56 -0.50 -10.52
N ILE A 290 -6.11 -1.51 -11.21
CA ILE A 290 -7.51 -1.57 -11.65
C ILE A 290 -8.21 -2.63 -10.78
N PHE A 291 -9.17 -2.21 -9.96
CA PHE A 291 -9.97 -3.10 -9.12
C PHE A 291 -11.34 -3.32 -9.74
N ASN A 292 -11.59 -4.50 -10.30
CA ASN A 292 -12.94 -4.88 -10.74
C ASN A 292 -13.76 -5.37 -9.55
N MET A 293 -14.86 -4.68 -9.24
CA MET A 293 -15.78 -5.02 -8.14
C MET A 293 -17.09 -5.65 -8.63
N GLU A 294 -17.14 -6.07 -9.89
CA GLU A 294 -18.18 -6.93 -10.42
C GLU A 294 -18.28 -8.24 -9.60
N GLU A 295 -19.52 -8.67 -9.31
CA GLU A 295 -19.82 -9.81 -8.41
C GLU A 295 -19.34 -9.66 -6.94
N LEU A 296 -18.87 -8.47 -6.51
CA LEU A 296 -18.52 -8.20 -5.10
C LEU A 296 -19.71 -8.43 -4.16
N ALA A 297 -19.71 -9.54 -3.43
CA ALA A 297 -20.79 -9.87 -2.50
C ALA A 297 -20.87 -8.90 -1.31
N TYR A 298 -22.09 -8.51 -0.93
CA TYR A 298 -22.36 -7.69 0.25
C TYR A 298 -21.85 -8.33 1.56
N SER A 299 -21.88 -9.66 1.66
CA SER A 299 -21.30 -10.42 2.76
C SER A 299 -19.78 -10.27 2.86
N THR A 300 -19.06 -10.18 1.73
CA THR A 300 -17.61 -9.90 1.70
C THR A 300 -17.30 -8.49 2.20
N VAL A 301 -18.16 -7.52 1.87
CA VAL A 301 -18.05 -6.10 2.29
C VAL A 301 -18.32 -5.92 3.77
N THR A 302 -19.23 -6.70 4.36
CA THR A 302 -19.59 -6.62 5.79
C THR A 302 -18.80 -7.57 6.70
N HIS A 303 -18.05 -8.53 6.14
CA HIS A 303 -17.23 -9.46 6.92
C HIS A 303 -16.06 -8.74 7.61
N MET A 304 -16.18 -8.49 8.92
CA MET A 304 -15.23 -7.71 9.70
C MET A 304 -13.77 -8.13 9.53
N LYS A 305 -13.47 -9.44 9.49
CA LYS A 305 -12.10 -9.95 9.28
C LYS A 305 -11.54 -9.59 7.88
N THR A 306 -12.38 -9.52 6.86
CA THR A 306 -12.00 -9.01 5.53
C THR A 306 -11.69 -7.52 5.59
N LEU A 307 -12.52 -6.71 6.25
CA LEU A 307 -12.26 -5.28 6.43
C LEU A 307 -10.95 -5.03 7.21
N GLN A 308 -10.71 -5.75 8.30
CA GLN A 308 -9.47 -5.69 9.09
C GLN A 308 -8.23 -6.05 8.26
N TYR A 309 -8.28 -7.12 7.46
CA TYR A 309 -7.16 -7.53 6.60
C TYR A 309 -6.91 -6.50 5.49
N CYS A 310 -7.96 -5.98 4.85
CA CYS A 310 -7.85 -4.89 3.88
C CYS A 310 -7.24 -3.62 4.49
N LEU A 311 -7.70 -3.18 5.67
CA LEU A 311 -7.14 -2.04 6.40
C LEU A 311 -5.67 -2.25 6.77
N TYR A 312 -5.31 -3.45 7.24
CA TYR A 312 -3.93 -3.82 7.55
C TYR A 312 -3.01 -3.74 6.32
N PHE A 313 -3.38 -4.38 5.21
CA PHE A 313 -2.59 -4.31 3.97
C PHE A 313 -2.52 -2.88 3.42
N LEU A 314 -3.61 -2.09 3.56
CA LEU A 314 -3.64 -0.70 3.12
C LEU A 314 -2.73 0.19 3.98
N LYS A 315 -2.72 0.01 5.31
CA LYS A 315 -1.79 0.72 6.20
C LYS A 315 -0.34 0.34 5.90
N CYS A 316 -0.06 -0.95 5.68
CA CYS A 316 1.27 -1.41 5.27
C CYS A 316 1.69 -0.84 3.90
N TYR A 317 0.75 -0.65 2.96
CA TYR A 317 1.04 0.02 1.69
C TYR A 317 1.40 1.50 1.90
N VAL A 318 0.55 2.25 2.61
CA VAL A 318 0.74 3.69 2.90
C VAL A 318 2.03 3.96 3.68
N ASP A 319 2.37 3.12 4.68
CA ASP A 319 3.54 3.33 5.54
C ASP A 319 4.88 3.00 4.84
N ASN A 320 4.88 2.16 3.79
CA ASN A 320 6.12 1.58 3.24
C ASN A 320 6.33 1.77 1.73
N PHE A 321 5.31 2.20 1.00
CA PHE A 321 5.38 2.44 -0.45
C PHE A 321 4.93 3.89 -0.80
N PRO A 322 5.42 4.92 -0.09
CA PRO A 322 4.97 6.30 -0.27
C PRO A 322 5.15 6.80 -1.71
N GLU A 323 4.18 7.58 -2.19
CA GLU A 323 4.17 8.20 -3.53
C GLU A 323 4.46 7.26 -4.72
N ARG A 324 4.27 5.94 -4.57
CA ARG A 324 4.40 4.97 -5.67
C ARG A 324 3.11 4.84 -6.51
N LEU A 325 1.95 5.20 -5.96
CA LEU A 325 0.65 5.22 -6.65
C LEU A 325 0.51 6.41 -7.62
N LYS A 326 0.16 6.12 -8.87
CA LYS A 326 -0.28 7.09 -9.88
C LYS A 326 -1.77 7.39 -9.73
N CYS A 327 -2.60 6.41 -10.04
CA CYS A 327 -4.06 6.44 -9.90
C CYS A 327 -4.55 5.02 -9.60
N ALA A 328 -5.56 4.88 -8.73
CA ALA A 328 -6.26 3.62 -8.55
C ALA A 328 -7.67 3.75 -9.15
N VAL A 329 -8.03 2.82 -10.04
CA VAL A 329 -9.32 2.84 -10.74
C VAL A 329 -10.17 1.68 -10.23
N VAL A 330 -11.29 1.99 -9.58
CA VAL A 330 -12.27 0.98 -9.13
C VAL A 330 -13.43 0.98 -10.12
N ILE A 331 -13.71 -0.17 -10.73
CA ILE A 331 -14.73 -0.33 -11.78
C ILE A 331 -15.82 -1.30 -11.31
N ASN A 332 -17.03 -1.17 -11.88
CA ASN A 332 -18.20 -1.99 -11.56
C ASN A 332 -18.57 -1.98 -10.06
N ALA A 333 -18.28 -0.88 -9.34
CA ALA A 333 -18.53 -0.80 -7.91
C ALA A 333 -20.04 -0.83 -7.58
N PRO A 334 -20.52 -1.81 -6.79
CA PRO A 334 -21.89 -1.77 -6.27
C PRO A 334 -22.02 -0.66 -5.22
N PHE A 335 -23.24 -0.12 -5.02
CA PHE A 335 -23.44 1.06 -4.16
C PHE A 335 -22.89 0.90 -2.73
N TYR A 336 -22.97 -0.31 -2.16
CA TYR A 336 -22.46 -0.62 -0.82
C TYR A 336 -20.93 -0.71 -0.74
N PHE A 337 -20.19 -0.73 -1.85
CA PHE A 337 -18.73 -0.53 -1.83
C PHE A 337 -18.34 0.80 -1.19
N LEU A 338 -19.18 1.84 -1.32
CA LEU A 338 -18.96 3.14 -0.71
C LEU A 338 -18.92 3.08 0.83
N TRP A 339 -19.54 2.07 1.45
CA TRP A 339 -19.45 1.85 2.90
C TRP A 339 -18.05 1.35 3.30
N ALA A 340 -17.52 0.33 2.62
CA ALA A 340 -16.14 -0.11 2.82
C ALA A 340 -15.12 1.00 2.48
N PHE A 341 -15.33 1.74 1.39
CA PHE A 341 -14.45 2.86 1.06
C PHE A 341 -14.48 3.97 2.12
N SER A 342 -15.62 4.23 2.75
CA SER A 342 -15.73 5.19 3.86
C SER A 342 -14.98 4.74 5.12
N VAL A 343 -14.85 3.43 5.35
CA VAL A 343 -13.95 2.86 6.37
C VAL A 343 -12.48 3.01 5.94
N PHE A 344 -12.13 2.68 4.68
CA PHE A 344 -10.76 2.79 4.17
C PHE A 344 -10.20 4.22 4.20
N LYS A 345 -11.04 5.26 4.04
CA LYS A 345 -10.66 6.67 4.20
C LYS A 345 -10.01 6.99 5.56
N GLN A 346 -10.26 6.22 6.61
CA GLN A 346 -9.65 6.42 7.94
C GLN A 346 -8.15 6.09 7.96
N VAL A 347 -7.66 5.33 6.98
CA VAL A 347 -6.24 4.91 6.85
C VAL A 347 -5.53 5.61 5.68
N LEU A 348 -6.28 6.22 4.76
CA LEU A 348 -5.75 6.84 3.55
C LEU A 348 -5.45 8.33 3.75
N PRO A 349 -4.23 8.82 3.44
CA PRO A 349 -3.97 10.25 3.37
C PRO A 349 -4.73 10.89 2.20
N ALA A 350 -5.07 12.17 2.32
CA ALA A 350 -5.83 12.90 1.31
C ALA A 350 -5.19 12.84 -0.09
N THR A 351 -3.86 12.87 -0.15
CA THR A 351 -3.04 12.72 -1.38
C THR A 351 -3.22 11.38 -2.10
N ILE A 352 -3.66 10.33 -1.41
CA ILE A 352 -4.05 9.05 -2.02
C ILE A 352 -5.55 9.02 -2.30
N ILE A 353 -6.40 9.56 -1.43
CA ILE A 353 -7.86 9.63 -1.68
C ILE A 353 -8.15 10.36 -3.00
N GLN A 354 -7.45 11.47 -3.28
CA GLN A 354 -7.55 12.23 -4.54
C GLN A 354 -7.09 11.43 -5.79
N LYS A 355 -6.29 10.37 -5.62
CA LYS A 355 -5.80 9.50 -6.71
C LYS A 355 -6.74 8.30 -6.97
N ILE A 356 -7.82 8.12 -6.20
CA ILE A 356 -8.76 7.01 -6.36
C ILE A 356 -9.97 7.47 -7.18
N ARG A 357 -10.16 6.92 -8.38
CA ARG A 357 -11.35 7.11 -9.21
C ARG A 357 -12.27 5.89 -9.03
N ILE A 358 -13.56 6.11 -8.70
CA ILE A 358 -14.54 5.04 -8.44
C ILE A 358 -15.70 5.18 -9.42
N PHE A 359 -16.03 4.09 -10.10
CA PHE A 359 -17.08 4.03 -11.11
C PHE A 359 -18.07 2.90 -10.82
N GLY A 360 -19.32 3.11 -11.24
CA GLY A 360 -20.31 2.05 -11.38
C GLY A 360 -20.04 1.21 -12.63
N ARG A 361 -21.09 0.90 -13.40
CA ARG A 361 -20.98 0.10 -14.63
C ARG A 361 -20.41 0.85 -15.84
N ASP A 362 -20.40 2.18 -15.79
CA ASP A 362 -20.17 3.05 -16.95
C ASP A 362 -19.09 4.12 -16.66
N GLY A 363 -18.56 4.77 -17.70
CA GLY A 363 -17.60 5.90 -17.61
C GLY A 363 -16.16 5.52 -17.26
N TRP A 364 -15.90 4.26 -16.89
CA TRP A 364 -14.56 3.79 -16.53
C TRP A 364 -13.70 3.36 -17.73
N LYS A 365 -14.29 3.02 -18.88
CA LYS A 365 -13.52 2.59 -20.06
C LYS A 365 -12.74 3.76 -20.64
N GLU A 366 -13.41 4.90 -20.74
CA GLU A 366 -12.89 6.19 -21.14
C GLU A 366 -11.75 6.63 -20.20
N CYS A 367 -11.98 6.47 -18.89
CA CYS A 367 -10.96 6.70 -17.85
C CYS A 367 -9.73 5.78 -17.97
N LEU A 368 -9.88 4.53 -18.41
CA LEU A 368 -8.73 3.64 -18.65
C LEU A 368 -8.00 4.01 -19.94
N GLN A 369 -8.73 4.37 -20.99
CA GLN A 369 -8.18 4.85 -22.27
C GLN A 369 -7.45 6.20 -22.16
N GLU A 370 -7.71 7.03 -21.14
CA GLU A 370 -6.84 8.18 -20.82
C GLU A 370 -5.39 7.71 -20.65
N PHE A 371 -5.17 6.74 -19.75
CA PHE A 371 -3.83 6.32 -19.32
C PHE A 371 -3.19 5.25 -20.23
N ILE A 372 -3.98 4.33 -20.78
CA ILE A 372 -3.52 3.09 -21.41
C ILE A 372 -3.85 3.11 -22.90
N ASP A 373 -2.96 2.60 -23.75
CA ASP A 373 -3.25 2.43 -25.18
C ASP A 373 -4.20 1.25 -25.42
N ALA A 374 -5.08 1.39 -26.41
CA ALA A 374 -6.16 0.44 -26.66
C ALA A 374 -5.64 -0.98 -26.97
N ASP A 375 -4.52 -1.10 -27.69
CA ASP A 375 -3.94 -2.39 -28.07
C ASP A 375 -3.21 -3.12 -26.92
N ASP A 376 -2.88 -2.40 -25.84
CA ASP A 376 -2.33 -2.98 -24.60
C ASP A 376 -3.44 -3.39 -23.61
N LEU A 377 -4.58 -2.69 -23.67
CA LEU A 377 -5.74 -2.86 -22.78
C LEU A 377 -6.65 -4.02 -23.24
N PRO A 378 -7.02 -4.97 -22.36
CA PRO A 378 -7.98 -6.03 -22.67
C PRO A 378 -9.33 -5.52 -23.19
N ALA A 379 -9.94 -6.25 -24.13
CA ALA A 379 -11.21 -5.87 -24.75
C ALA A 379 -12.38 -5.84 -23.75
N PHE A 380 -12.42 -6.74 -22.75
CA PHE A 380 -13.39 -6.65 -21.66
C PHE A 380 -13.24 -5.37 -20.82
N LEU A 381 -12.06 -4.74 -20.81
CA LEU A 381 -11.79 -3.44 -20.18
C LEU A 381 -11.94 -2.24 -21.14
N GLY A 382 -12.43 -2.45 -22.37
CA GLY A 382 -12.64 -1.40 -23.36
C GLY A 382 -11.44 -1.08 -24.25
N GLY A 383 -10.44 -1.96 -24.33
CA GLY A 383 -9.40 -1.89 -25.37
C GLY A 383 -9.67 -2.82 -26.55
N ASN A 384 -8.60 -3.17 -27.28
CA ASN A 384 -8.61 -4.03 -28.46
C ASN A 384 -8.00 -5.42 -28.17
N ARG A 385 -7.24 -5.58 -27.07
CA ARG A 385 -6.44 -6.78 -26.80
C ARG A 385 -7.30 -7.98 -26.45
N THR A 386 -7.02 -9.12 -27.06
CA THR A 386 -7.72 -10.39 -26.85
C THR A 386 -6.71 -11.52 -26.57
N ASP A 387 -7.19 -12.71 -26.20
CA ASP A 387 -6.40 -13.95 -26.31
C ASP A 387 -6.07 -14.26 -27.78
N PRO A 388 -5.05 -15.09 -28.10
CA PRO A 388 -4.72 -15.49 -29.48
C PRO A 388 -5.85 -16.18 -30.27
N ASN A 389 -6.93 -16.60 -29.61
CA ASN A 389 -8.15 -17.16 -30.22
C ASN A 389 -9.31 -16.14 -30.31
N GLY A 390 -9.04 -14.85 -30.12
CA GLY A 390 -10.02 -13.76 -30.18
C GLY A 390 -10.89 -13.59 -28.92
N ASN A 391 -10.69 -14.37 -27.86
CA ASN A 391 -11.50 -14.23 -26.63
C ASN A 391 -11.25 -12.87 -25.94
N PRO A 392 -12.27 -12.02 -25.79
CA PRO A 392 -12.12 -10.67 -25.22
C PRO A 392 -11.89 -10.65 -23.71
N GLN A 393 -12.11 -11.77 -23.02
CA GLN A 393 -11.87 -11.93 -21.58
C GLN A 393 -10.41 -12.30 -21.22
N CYS A 394 -9.51 -12.41 -22.22
CA CYS A 394 -8.06 -12.57 -22.04
C CYS A 394 -7.66 -13.68 -21.05
N LYS A 395 -8.39 -14.80 -21.05
CA LYS A 395 -8.33 -15.88 -20.05
C LYS A 395 -7.00 -16.65 -20.08
N THR A 396 -6.16 -16.50 -21.11
CA THR A 396 -4.82 -17.12 -21.14
C THR A 396 -3.81 -16.43 -20.23
N PHE A 397 -4.04 -15.15 -19.86
CA PHE A 397 -3.12 -14.40 -19.00
C PHE A 397 -3.79 -13.61 -17.86
N VAL A 398 -5.06 -13.19 -18.01
CA VAL A 398 -5.81 -12.50 -16.96
C VAL A 398 -6.22 -13.51 -15.89
N LYS A 399 -5.87 -13.18 -14.65
CA LYS A 399 -6.10 -14.05 -13.50
C LYS A 399 -7.37 -13.65 -12.76
N TRP A 400 -8.44 -14.37 -13.06
CA TRP A 400 -9.77 -14.25 -12.48
C TRP A 400 -9.85 -14.83 -11.05
N GLY A 401 -10.85 -14.41 -10.29
CA GLY A 401 -11.21 -15.00 -9.01
C GLY A 401 -11.85 -16.38 -9.19
N GLU A 402 -11.44 -17.35 -8.37
CA GLU A 402 -12.04 -18.68 -8.29
C GLU A 402 -12.18 -19.10 -6.81
N PRO A 403 -13.23 -19.87 -6.44
CA PRO A 403 -13.36 -20.40 -5.08
C PRO A 403 -12.18 -21.28 -4.69
N ILE A 404 -11.65 -21.10 -3.48
CA ILE A 404 -10.46 -21.82 -3.02
C ILE A 404 -10.90 -23.16 -2.42
N PRO A 405 -10.48 -24.32 -2.99
CA PRO A 405 -10.88 -25.61 -2.47
C PRO A 405 -10.44 -25.78 -1.02
N LYS A 406 -11.33 -26.25 -0.13
CA LYS A 406 -11.03 -26.44 1.31
C LYS A 406 -9.77 -27.27 1.58
N ARG A 407 -9.40 -28.19 0.66
CA ARG A 407 -8.15 -28.97 0.68
C ARG A 407 -6.86 -28.14 0.53
N CYS A 408 -6.96 -26.91 0.03
CA CYS A 408 -5.86 -25.96 -0.11
C CYS A 408 -5.71 -25.05 1.11
N TYR A 409 -6.71 -24.98 1.99
CA TYR A 409 -6.60 -24.24 3.25
C TYR A 409 -5.47 -24.82 4.11
N MET A 410 -4.82 -23.97 4.89
CA MET A 410 -3.93 -24.38 5.97
C MET A 410 -4.71 -25.31 6.90
N ARG A 411 -4.22 -26.53 7.10
CA ARG A 411 -4.88 -27.51 7.96
C ARG A 411 -5.01 -26.97 9.39
N THR A 412 -6.07 -27.39 10.08
CA THR A 412 -6.34 -27.04 11.49
C THR A 412 -5.33 -27.61 12.49
N GLU A 413 -4.25 -28.25 12.01
CA GLU A 413 -3.04 -28.68 12.72
C GLU A 413 -2.28 -27.55 13.44
N ARG A 414 -2.84 -26.33 13.48
CA ARG A 414 -2.35 -25.13 14.19
C ARG A 414 -3.11 -24.80 15.47
N LYS A 415 -4.23 -25.46 15.78
CA LYS A 415 -4.80 -25.43 17.14
C LYS A 415 -3.98 -26.39 18.00
N GLN A 416 -2.82 -25.89 18.42
CA GLN A 416 -1.79 -26.70 19.05
C GLN A 416 -1.85 -26.60 20.57
N LEU A 417 -2.12 -25.42 21.14
CA LEU A 417 -2.13 -25.26 22.61
C LEU A 417 -3.09 -26.23 23.26
N ALA A 418 -4.31 -26.38 22.75
CA ALA A 418 -5.29 -27.36 23.23
C ALA A 418 -4.83 -28.85 23.21
N SER A 419 -3.63 -29.13 22.68
CA SER A 419 -2.95 -30.44 22.66
C SER A 419 -1.53 -30.43 23.25
N VAL A 420 -0.98 -29.29 23.68
CA VAL A 420 0.32 -29.23 24.38
C VAL A 420 0.09 -29.15 25.90
N SER A 421 0.92 -29.88 26.65
CA SER A 421 0.82 -30.06 28.10
C SER A 421 1.26 -28.84 28.94
N ASP A 422 1.84 -27.83 28.32
CA ASP A 422 2.26 -26.55 28.92
C ASP A 422 1.23 -25.43 28.68
N SER A 423 0.02 -25.76 28.23
CA SER A 423 -1.06 -24.80 28.06
C SER A 423 -2.05 -24.84 29.24
N GLU A 424 -2.42 -23.66 29.69
CA GLU A 424 -3.61 -23.46 30.50
C GLU A 424 -4.86 -23.29 29.63
N LYS A 425 -6.03 -23.49 30.24
CA LYS A 425 -7.34 -23.27 29.62
C LYS A 425 -8.23 -22.44 30.55
N VAL A 426 -8.79 -21.35 30.01
CA VAL A 426 -9.80 -20.54 30.71
C VAL A 426 -11.09 -20.39 29.89
N SER A 427 -12.20 -20.13 30.57
CA SER A 427 -13.55 -20.04 29.96
C SER A 427 -14.26 -18.78 30.45
N ILE A 428 -14.11 -17.70 29.70
CA ILE A 428 -14.50 -16.34 30.10
C ILE A 428 -15.98 -16.12 29.74
N MET A 429 -16.80 -15.77 30.71
CA MET A 429 -18.25 -15.65 30.55
C MET A 429 -18.66 -14.36 29.82
N PRO A 430 -19.87 -14.30 29.23
CA PRO A 430 -20.49 -13.05 28.81
C PRO A 430 -20.41 -12.00 29.93
N PHE A 431 -20.12 -10.75 29.56
CA PHE A 431 -19.98 -9.62 30.50
C PHE A 431 -18.81 -9.72 31.52
N SER A 432 -17.86 -10.67 31.38
CA SER A 432 -16.69 -10.80 32.28
C SER A 432 -15.33 -10.64 31.56
N LYS A 433 -14.25 -10.59 32.34
CA LYS A 433 -12.85 -10.60 31.88
C LYS A 433 -12.01 -11.54 32.75
N GLU A 434 -10.85 -11.96 32.27
CA GLU A 434 -9.80 -12.66 33.00
C GLU A 434 -8.53 -11.79 33.03
N GLU A 435 -7.78 -11.82 34.13
CA GLU A 435 -6.55 -11.02 34.30
C GLU A 435 -5.40 -11.90 34.83
N ILE A 436 -4.35 -12.06 34.03
CA ILE A 436 -3.20 -12.92 34.34
C ILE A 436 -2.00 -12.00 34.59
N SER A 437 -1.40 -12.08 35.78
CA SER A 437 -0.39 -11.13 36.24
C SER A 437 0.95 -11.79 36.54
N PHE A 438 2.03 -11.12 36.11
CA PHE A 438 3.41 -11.57 36.22
C PHE A 438 4.23 -10.55 37.02
N GLU A 439 4.93 -10.97 38.06
CA GLU A 439 5.82 -10.12 38.85
C GLU A 439 7.24 -10.11 38.26
N VAL A 440 7.60 -9.03 37.58
CA VAL A 440 8.92 -8.88 36.96
C VAL A 440 9.88 -8.22 37.95
N ASN A 441 10.83 -9.00 38.43
CA ASN A 441 11.81 -8.60 39.45
C ASN A 441 13.18 -8.18 38.88
N GLU A 442 13.43 -8.40 37.58
CA GLU A 442 14.65 -7.95 36.88
C GLU A 442 14.29 -7.05 35.68
N GLU A 443 14.86 -5.84 35.61
CA GLU A 443 14.67 -4.95 34.46
C GLU A 443 15.22 -5.57 33.17
N ASN A 444 14.56 -5.29 32.04
CA ASN A 444 14.86 -5.81 30.70
C ASN A 444 14.53 -7.30 30.49
N SER A 445 13.82 -7.95 31.43
CA SER A 445 13.24 -9.28 31.22
C SER A 445 12.30 -9.30 30.00
N GLU A 446 12.06 -10.46 29.41
CA GLU A 446 11.13 -10.61 28.29
C GLU A 446 9.89 -11.44 28.70
N LEU A 447 8.71 -10.82 28.62
CA LEU A 447 7.42 -11.50 28.76
C LEU A 447 6.97 -12.01 27.39
N GLU A 448 6.92 -13.33 27.20
CA GLU A 448 6.36 -13.95 26.00
C GLU A 448 4.97 -14.55 26.27
N TRP A 449 4.10 -14.54 25.27
CA TRP A 449 2.79 -15.19 25.34
C TRP A 449 2.37 -15.82 24.02
N GLU A 450 1.52 -16.83 24.13
CA GLU A 450 0.84 -17.51 23.03
C GLU A 450 -0.56 -17.92 23.46
N PHE A 451 -1.61 -17.57 22.71
CA PHE A 451 -2.98 -18.00 23.02
C PHE A 451 -3.81 -18.35 21.78
N GLU A 452 -4.78 -19.26 21.95
CA GLU A 452 -5.81 -19.57 20.98
C GLU A 452 -7.22 -19.52 21.60
N THR A 453 -8.11 -18.71 21.04
CA THR A 453 -9.54 -18.87 21.24
C THR A 453 -10.02 -20.13 20.51
N LYS A 454 -10.72 -21.00 21.24
CA LYS A 454 -11.37 -22.18 20.66
C LYS A 454 -12.48 -21.75 19.70
N ASN A 455 -13.26 -20.73 20.09
CA ASN A 455 -14.40 -20.20 19.35
C ASN A 455 -14.40 -18.67 19.39
N ARG A 456 -14.64 -18.03 18.23
CA ARG A 456 -14.84 -16.57 18.08
C ARG A 456 -13.61 -15.73 18.48
N ASP A 457 -13.80 -14.42 18.45
CA ASP A 457 -12.86 -13.39 18.88
C ASP A 457 -12.65 -13.35 20.41
N ILE A 458 -11.75 -12.52 20.92
CA ILE A 458 -11.60 -12.08 22.33
C ILE A 458 -11.00 -10.66 22.31
N ASP A 459 -11.32 -9.79 23.26
CA ASP A 459 -10.55 -8.55 23.44
C ASP A 459 -9.28 -8.85 24.24
N PHE A 460 -8.14 -8.37 23.76
CA PHE A 460 -6.82 -8.54 24.39
C PHE A 460 -6.20 -7.16 24.66
N SER A 461 -5.75 -6.93 25.89
CA SER A 461 -4.87 -5.81 26.25
C SER A 461 -3.82 -6.24 27.28
N MET A 462 -2.82 -5.38 27.48
CA MET A 462 -1.79 -5.60 28.49
C MET A 462 -1.47 -4.30 29.21
N TYR A 463 -1.29 -4.40 30.53
CA TYR A 463 -1.06 -3.27 31.44
C TYR A 463 0.20 -3.50 32.30
N PHE A 464 0.70 -2.42 32.90
CA PHE A 464 1.81 -2.44 33.85
C PHE A 464 1.51 -1.60 35.10
N LYS A 465 1.93 -2.10 36.25
CA LYS A 465 1.90 -1.40 37.53
C LYS A 465 3.28 -1.44 38.19
N GLU A 466 3.80 -0.29 38.58
CA GLU A 466 5.15 -0.14 39.13
C GLU A 466 5.19 -0.59 40.60
N ALA A 467 6.11 -1.49 40.95
CA ALA A 467 6.13 -2.17 42.26
C ALA A 467 6.21 -1.21 43.46
N ALA A 468 6.84 -0.05 43.28
CA ALA A 468 7.01 0.96 44.33
C ALA A 468 5.76 1.81 44.62
N LEU A 469 4.67 1.65 43.86
CA LEU A 469 3.49 2.53 43.90
C LEU A 469 2.18 1.74 43.96
N GLU A 470 1.81 1.29 45.16
CA GLU A 470 0.58 0.50 45.40
C GLU A 470 -0.71 1.21 44.95
N GLU A 471 -0.77 2.55 44.97
CA GLU A 471 -1.91 3.35 44.51
C GLU A 471 -1.83 3.79 43.03
N SER A 472 -0.79 3.40 42.28
CA SER A 472 -0.67 3.78 40.87
C SER A 472 -1.76 3.17 39.99
N GLN A 473 -2.33 3.98 39.10
CA GLN A 473 -3.20 3.51 38.03
C GLN A 473 -2.38 2.67 37.03
N PRO A 474 -2.90 1.53 36.54
CA PRO A 474 -2.19 0.68 35.60
C PRO A 474 -1.98 1.39 34.25
N LEU A 475 -0.73 1.43 33.81
CA LEU A 475 -0.32 1.97 32.51
C LEU A 475 -0.70 0.98 31.40
N GLU A 476 -1.44 1.43 30.38
CA GLU A 476 -1.73 0.59 29.21
C GLU A 476 -0.48 0.46 28.32
N LEU A 477 -0.04 -0.77 28.09
CA LEU A 477 1.11 -1.11 27.24
C LEU A 477 0.68 -1.62 25.87
N ILE A 478 -0.37 -2.43 25.83
CA ILE A 478 -1.02 -2.87 24.59
C ILE A 478 -2.49 -2.47 24.68
N PRO A 479 -2.96 -1.54 23.84
CA PRO A 479 -4.34 -1.08 23.86
C PRO A 479 -5.29 -2.19 23.43
N LYS A 480 -6.51 -2.16 23.99
CA LYS A 480 -7.52 -3.21 23.79
C LYS A 480 -7.82 -3.45 22.31
N GLN A 481 -7.43 -4.63 21.83
CA GLN A 481 -7.60 -5.06 20.44
C GLN A 481 -8.44 -6.34 20.34
N ARG A 482 -9.29 -6.41 19.32
CA ARG A 482 -10.14 -7.57 19.06
C ARG A 482 -9.40 -8.64 18.25
N VAL A 483 -8.99 -9.72 18.90
CA VAL A 483 -8.19 -10.81 18.33
C VAL A 483 -9.06 -12.03 18.02
N ASP A 484 -8.86 -12.68 16.87
CA ASP A 484 -9.54 -13.92 16.47
C ASP A 484 -8.53 -14.93 15.90
N THR A 485 -8.19 -15.92 16.72
CA THR A 485 -7.09 -16.87 16.51
C THR A 485 -7.52 -18.12 15.71
N CYS A 486 -8.66 -18.08 15.02
CA CYS A 486 -9.28 -19.29 14.44
C CYS A 486 -8.42 -20.08 13.42
N TYR A 487 -7.28 -19.55 12.95
CA TYR A 487 -6.32 -20.22 12.06
C TYR A 487 -4.86 -20.22 12.54
N GLU A 488 -4.54 -19.46 13.59
CA GLU A 488 -3.24 -19.44 14.26
C GLU A 488 -3.35 -18.77 15.63
N THR A 489 -2.58 -19.27 16.60
CA THR A 489 -2.38 -18.65 17.91
C THR A 489 -1.92 -17.19 17.76
N GLU A 490 -2.48 -16.28 18.54
CA GLU A 490 -1.85 -14.96 18.70
C GLU A 490 -0.61 -15.13 19.58
N LYS A 491 0.51 -14.52 19.17
CA LYS A 491 1.80 -14.58 19.87
C LYS A 491 2.34 -13.18 20.08
N GLY A 492 3.06 -12.97 21.17
CA GLY A 492 3.84 -11.75 21.37
C GLY A 492 5.02 -11.94 22.31
N LEU A 493 5.88 -10.92 22.29
CA LEU A 493 7.06 -10.76 23.11
C LEU A 493 7.11 -9.29 23.51
N PHE A 494 7.19 -9.00 24.81
CA PHE A 494 7.31 -7.64 25.32
C PHE A 494 8.51 -7.55 26.26
N LYS A 495 9.35 -6.55 26.04
CA LYS A 495 10.51 -6.30 26.88
C LYS A 495 10.10 -5.46 28.09
N CYS A 496 10.14 -6.07 29.27
CA CYS A 496 9.79 -5.46 30.54
C CYS A 496 10.91 -4.52 31.01
N GLU A 497 10.92 -3.28 30.50
CA GLU A 497 11.95 -2.28 30.81
C GLU A 497 11.95 -1.79 32.28
N LYS A 498 10.98 -2.20 33.09
CA LYS A 498 10.83 -1.81 34.50
C LYS A 498 10.48 -2.99 35.39
N ILE A 499 10.81 -2.88 36.68
CA ILE A 499 10.36 -3.78 37.74
C ILE A 499 8.91 -3.45 38.13
N GLY A 500 8.06 -4.47 38.22
CA GLY A 500 6.63 -4.32 38.52
C GLY A 500 5.76 -5.47 38.05
N THR A 501 4.46 -5.31 38.24
CA THR A 501 3.45 -6.28 37.80
C THR A 501 3.03 -5.98 36.36
N TYR A 502 3.18 -6.96 35.47
CA TYR A 502 2.67 -6.92 34.10
C TYR A 502 1.41 -7.79 34.03
N THR A 503 0.29 -7.24 33.53
CA THR A 503 -1.00 -7.95 33.52
C THR A 503 -1.54 -8.07 32.10
N ILE A 504 -1.71 -9.30 31.62
CA ILE A 504 -2.45 -9.63 30.40
C ILE A 504 -3.95 -9.72 30.75
N VAL A 505 -4.79 -9.09 29.93
CA VAL A 505 -6.25 -9.08 30.12
C VAL A 505 -6.95 -9.69 28.91
N PHE A 506 -7.75 -10.72 29.15
CA PHE A 506 -8.67 -11.31 28.18
C PHE A 506 -10.10 -10.88 28.52
N ASP A 507 -10.71 -10.07 27.67
CA ASP A 507 -11.97 -9.38 27.95
C ASP A 507 -13.11 -9.93 27.06
N ASN A 508 -14.21 -10.34 27.70
CA ASN A 508 -15.46 -10.81 27.08
C ASN A 508 -16.68 -9.93 27.47
N SER A 509 -16.44 -8.72 27.99
CA SER A 509 -17.47 -7.79 28.45
C SER A 509 -18.49 -7.40 27.36
N TYR A 510 -18.06 -7.47 26.09
CA TYR A 510 -18.87 -7.16 24.91
C TYR A 510 -19.80 -8.29 24.44
N SER A 511 -19.58 -9.55 24.86
CA SER A 511 -20.43 -10.66 24.45
C SER A 511 -21.66 -10.74 25.34
N TRP A 512 -22.84 -10.79 24.72
CA TRP A 512 -24.11 -10.86 25.44
C TRP A 512 -24.58 -12.29 25.71
N VAL A 513 -24.02 -13.29 25.01
CA VAL A 513 -24.56 -14.66 24.97
C VAL A 513 -23.49 -15.74 24.96
N TYR A 514 -22.30 -15.46 24.43
CA TYR A 514 -21.28 -16.49 24.17
C TYR A 514 -20.11 -16.41 25.15
N THR A 515 -19.94 -17.46 25.96
CA THR A 515 -18.71 -17.78 26.68
C THR A 515 -17.56 -18.01 25.68
N LYS A 516 -16.36 -17.55 26.03
CA LYS A 516 -15.15 -17.71 25.23
C LYS A 516 -14.18 -18.63 25.93
N GLU A 517 -14.05 -19.84 25.40
CA GLU A 517 -13.06 -20.82 25.80
C GLU A 517 -11.76 -20.52 25.04
N LEU A 518 -10.66 -20.32 25.76
CA LEU A 518 -9.33 -20.09 25.19
C LEU A 518 -8.27 -20.91 25.92
N TYR A 519 -7.21 -21.24 25.21
CA TYR A 519 -6.01 -21.87 25.74
C TYR A 519 -4.85 -20.87 25.63
N TYR A 520 -3.95 -20.86 26.59
CA TYR A 520 -2.80 -19.95 26.57
C TYR A 520 -1.58 -20.54 27.27
N ARG A 521 -0.41 -19.94 27.00
CA ARG A 521 0.80 -20.05 27.82
C ARG A 521 1.52 -18.70 27.78
N ALA A 522 2.18 -18.33 28.88
CA ALA A 522 2.98 -17.12 28.97
C ALA A 522 4.05 -17.27 30.05
N SER A 523 5.23 -16.68 29.84
CA SER A 523 6.35 -16.78 30.78
C SER A 523 7.23 -15.54 30.73
N VAL A 524 7.94 -15.28 31.83
CA VAL A 524 8.93 -14.20 31.95
C VAL A 524 10.32 -14.79 31.94
N LYS A 525 11.16 -14.33 31.02
CA LYS A 525 12.56 -14.73 30.89
C LYS A 525 13.47 -13.62 31.40
N SER A 526 14.21 -13.93 32.47
CA SER A 526 15.26 -13.07 33.01
C SER A 526 16.37 -12.83 31.97
N PRO A 527 16.96 -11.63 31.88
CA PRO A 527 18.06 -11.34 30.94
C PRO A 527 19.28 -12.25 31.11
N ASN A 528 19.43 -12.84 32.30
CA ASN A 528 20.55 -13.70 32.69
C ASN A 528 20.28 -15.20 32.47
N GLY A 529 19.14 -15.60 31.90
CA GLY A 529 18.87 -16.99 31.48
C GLY A 529 18.43 -17.96 32.59
N ASN A 530 17.98 -17.46 33.75
CA ASN A 530 17.28 -18.26 34.75
C ASN A 530 15.76 -18.21 34.45
N ASP A 531 15.24 -19.14 33.65
CA ASP A 531 13.82 -19.19 33.30
C ASP A 531 12.94 -19.43 34.55
N GLN A 532 11.92 -18.58 34.75
CA GLN A 532 10.78 -18.90 35.61
C GLN A 532 9.58 -19.28 34.74
N TRP A 533 9.29 -20.57 34.72
CA TRP A 533 8.02 -21.12 34.23
C TRP A 533 7.03 -21.11 35.38
N ILE A 534 5.85 -20.52 35.16
CA ILE A 534 4.67 -20.60 36.01
C ILE A 534 3.76 -21.65 35.38
#